data_AF-A0A061N4J6-F1
#
_entry.id   AF-A0A061N4J6-F1
#
_cell.length_a   1.000
_cell.length_b   1.000
_cell.length_c   1.000
_cell.angle_alpha   90.00
_cell.angle_beta   90.00
_cell.angle_gamma   90.00
#
_symmetry.space_group_name_H-M   'P 1'
#
loop_
_entity.id
_entity.type
_entity.pdbx_description
1 polymer ?
#
loop_
_entity_poly.entity_id
_entity_poly.type
_entity_poly.pdbx_seq_one_letter_code
_entity_poly.pdbx_strand_id
1 'polypeptide(L)'
;MRISGFASGMDINQMVSDLMRAERAPMDKFTQQQTFKNWQVDAYRELNTKVRAFEQSIFDRLLTPSRFLARTGSSTNESLVSVTSTSGTGNSHYTIDRVNQLAKAASTHSKEKINGEAGIDPNISFKDLNLESMSWAKGQVKRDLVERGEDGVYRLGLEGESIGESPVVRVNGREYEVVSDMNNLAEGEVFIENGELTFAPDDVSENARVEVEYVDPSGEGNYTKASITTFDANGKEQTHTMFITESDSLRSVMNNFNNSRLGLRCFMMKFRIVCP
;
A
#
# COMPACT_ATOMS: atom_id res chain seq x y z
N MET A 1 -34.62 76.15 29.65
CA MET A 1 -35.15 75.87 30.99
C MET A 1 -36.63 76.18 31.03
N ARG A 2 -37.46 75.17 31.30
CA ARG A 2 -38.84 75.29 31.80
C ARG A 2 -38.84 74.52 33.11
N ILE A 3 -38.98 75.23 34.22
CA ILE A 3 -39.28 74.65 35.53
C ILE A 3 -40.80 74.76 35.66
N SER A 4 -41.46 73.63 35.90
CA SER A 4 -42.87 73.55 36.22
C SER A 4 -43.03 72.53 37.33
N GLY A 5 -43.58 73.00 38.44
CA GLY A 5 -44.42 72.20 39.33
C GLY A 5 -43.70 71.16 40.17
N PHE A 6 -43.60 71.47 41.46
CA PHE A 6 -43.55 70.49 42.54
C PHE A 6 -44.67 69.47 42.37
N ALA A 7 -44.40 68.37 41.68
CA ALA A 7 -45.05 67.09 41.93
C ALA A 7 -44.00 66.26 42.64
N SER A 8 -44.23 66.05 43.94
CA SER A 8 -43.45 65.15 44.80
C SER A 8 -43.59 63.70 44.33
N GLY A 9 -43.16 63.41 43.11
CA GLY A 9 -42.54 62.14 42.79
C GLY A 9 -41.08 62.32 43.16
N MET A 10 -40.77 62.25 44.46
CA MET A 10 -39.40 62.00 44.91
C MET A 10 -38.85 60.95 43.96
N ASP A 11 -37.78 61.28 43.25
CA ASP A 11 -37.26 60.47 42.17
C ASP A 11 -36.57 59.24 42.78
N ILE A 12 -37.38 58.41 43.41
CA ILE A 12 -37.01 57.15 44.04
C ILE A 12 -36.47 56.26 42.93
N ASN A 13 -37.04 56.32 41.73
CA ASN A 13 -36.52 55.58 40.58
C ASN A 13 -35.12 56.08 40.17
N GLN A 14 -34.85 57.39 40.17
CA GLN A 14 -33.51 57.93 39.88
C GLN A 14 -32.52 57.70 41.03
N MET A 15 -32.91 57.91 42.29
CA MET A 15 -32.06 57.61 43.46
C MET A 15 -31.76 56.12 43.58
N VAL A 16 -32.75 55.25 43.35
CA VAL A 16 -32.55 53.78 43.30
C VAL A 16 -31.71 53.41 42.09
N SER A 17 -31.93 54.01 40.92
CA SER A 17 -31.09 53.80 39.74
C SER A 17 -29.63 54.21 39.99
N ASP A 18 -29.40 55.35 40.64
CA ASP A 18 -28.07 55.88 40.93
C ASP A 18 -27.36 55.05 42.02
N LEU A 19 -28.07 54.59 43.05
CA LEU A 19 -27.56 53.62 44.02
C LEU A 19 -27.25 52.26 43.39
N MET A 20 -28.13 51.76 42.51
CA MET A 20 -27.89 50.54 41.73
C MET A 20 -26.69 50.70 40.80
N ARG A 21 -26.44 51.90 40.25
CA ARG A 21 -25.26 52.22 39.46
C ARG A 21 -23.98 52.22 40.30
N ALA A 22 -24.05 52.83 41.49
CA ALA A 22 -22.93 52.82 42.44
C ALA A 22 -22.58 51.40 42.89
N GLU A 23 -23.59 50.56 43.14
CA GLU A 23 -23.43 49.15 43.52
C GLU A 23 -22.92 48.29 42.35
N ARG A 24 -23.24 48.64 41.09
CA ARG A 24 -22.72 48.00 39.88
C ARG A 24 -21.31 48.43 39.48
N ALA A 25 -20.84 49.59 39.95
CA ALA A 25 -19.50 50.11 39.65
C ALA A 25 -18.34 49.10 39.91
N PRO A 26 -18.31 48.32 41.02
CA PRO A 26 -17.30 47.27 41.19
C PRO A 26 -17.42 46.13 40.16
N MET A 27 -18.66 45.74 39.80
CA MET A 27 -18.89 44.73 38.77
C MET A 27 -18.38 45.20 37.41
N ASP A 28 -18.65 46.46 37.05
CA ASP A 28 -18.15 47.06 35.80
C ASP A 28 -16.61 47.13 35.76
N LYS A 29 -15.95 47.32 36.92
CA LYS A 29 -14.48 47.22 37.01
C LYS A 29 -13.99 45.81 36.73
N PHE A 30 -14.66 44.78 37.25
CA PHE A 30 -14.27 43.39 36.99
C PHE A 30 -14.49 42.99 35.53
N THR A 31 -15.59 43.43 34.89
CA THR A 31 -15.83 43.16 33.46
C THR A 31 -14.82 43.88 32.56
N GLN A 32 -14.43 45.11 32.90
CA GLN A 32 -13.33 45.83 32.22
C GLN A 32 -11.99 45.10 32.38
N GLN A 33 -11.66 44.64 33.59
CA GLN A 33 -10.44 43.86 33.84
C GLN A 33 -10.44 42.53 33.07
N GLN A 34 -11.58 41.83 33.03
CA GLN A 34 -11.72 40.60 32.27
C GLN A 34 -11.53 40.83 30.76
N THR A 35 -12.13 41.89 30.23
CA THR A 35 -11.97 42.28 28.82
C THR A 35 -10.51 42.61 28.50
N PHE A 36 -9.86 43.39 29.35
CA PHE A 36 -8.44 43.73 29.20
C PHE A 36 -7.54 42.50 29.26
N LYS A 37 -7.82 41.55 30.16
CA LYS A 37 -7.09 40.28 30.25
C LYS A 37 -7.30 39.41 29.02
N ASN A 38 -8.50 39.35 28.48
CA ASN A 38 -8.77 38.63 27.23
C ASN A 38 -7.99 39.23 26.06
N TRP A 39 -8.00 40.56 25.90
CA TRP A 39 -7.18 41.24 24.88
C TRP A 39 -5.69 40.98 25.06
N GLN A 40 -5.20 40.95 26.29
CA GLN A 40 -3.81 40.60 26.57
C GLN A 40 -3.49 39.16 26.13
N VAL A 41 -4.35 38.19 26.43
CA VAL A 41 -4.16 36.80 26.01
C VAL A 41 -4.22 36.67 24.49
N ASP A 42 -5.16 37.34 23.84
CA ASP A 42 -5.31 37.31 22.38
C ASP A 42 -4.10 37.94 21.67
N ALA A 43 -3.59 39.05 22.19
CA ALA A 43 -2.34 39.66 21.69
C ALA A 43 -1.14 38.71 21.83
N TYR A 44 -1.03 37.98 22.95
CA TYR A 44 0.02 36.96 23.12
C TYR A 44 -0.14 35.78 22.16
N ARG A 45 -1.36 35.30 21.93
CA ARG A 45 -1.63 34.23 20.95
C ARG A 45 -1.27 34.66 19.53
N GLU A 46 -1.63 35.88 19.16
CA GLU A 46 -1.32 36.43 17.84
C GLU A 46 0.19 36.56 17.65
N LEU A 47 0.90 37.08 18.66
CA LEU A 47 2.36 37.17 18.64
C LEU A 47 3.00 35.79 18.50
N ASN A 48 2.58 34.80 19.29
CA ASN A 48 3.11 33.44 19.21
C ASN A 48 2.87 32.82 17.82
N THR A 49 1.71 33.08 17.21
CA THR A 49 1.39 32.59 15.86
C THR A 49 2.30 33.24 14.82
N LYS A 50 2.53 34.54 14.92
CA LYS A 50 3.44 35.27 14.02
C LYS A 50 4.90 34.82 14.17
N VAL A 51 5.36 34.62 15.40
CA VAL A 51 6.72 34.11 15.68
C VAL A 51 6.89 32.71 15.10
N ARG A 52 5.93 31.81 15.34
CA ARG A 52 5.97 30.45 14.77
C ARG A 52 5.97 30.46 13.25
N ALA A 53 5.16 31.30 12.62
CA ALA A 53 5.13 31.45 11.17
C ALA A 53 6.47 31.97 10.62
N PHE A 54 7.10 32.90 11.33
CA PHE A 54 8.41 33.41 10.97
C PHE A 54 9.51 32.35 11.10
N GLU A 55 9.56 31.63 12.23
CA GLU A 55 10.50 30.52 12.45
C GLU A 55 10.37 29.45 11.36
N GLN A 56 9.14 29.05 11.03
CA GLN A 56 8.87 28.10 9.95
C GLN A 56 9.35 28.63 8.59
N SER A 57 9.10 29.91 8.30
CA SER A 57 9.55 30.52 7.04
C SER A 57 11.07 30.58 6.89
N ILE A 58 11.81 30.77 8.00
CA ILE A 58 13.27 30.73 8.01
C ILE A 58 13.74 29.29 7.80
N PHE A 59 13.17 28.33 8.52
CA PHE A 59 13.59 26.94 8.42
C PHE A 59 13.41 26.39 7.00
N ASP A 60 12.20 26.56 6.43
CA ASP A 60 11.84 26.03 5.12
C ASP A 60 12.63 26.66 3.97
N ARG A 61 13.03 27.93 4.10
CA ARG A 61 13.67 28.69 3.01
C ARG A 61 15.17 28.86 3.15
N LEU A 62 15.68 29.07 4.36
CA LEU A 62 17.07 29.47 4.63
C LEU A 62 17.91 28.37 5.27
N LEU A 63 17.31 27.46 6.04
CA LEU A 63 18.09 26.45 6.76
C LEU A 63 18.08 25.09 6.06
N THR A 64 17.25 24.91 5.03
CA THR A 64 17.20 23.64 4.29
C THR A 64 18.30 23.61 3.22
N PRO A 65 19.38 22.81 3.38
CA PRO A 65 20.54 22.86 2.47
C PRO A 65 20.21 22.41 1.05
N SER A 66 19.18 21.58 0.87
CA SER A 66 18.73 21.09 -0.44
C SER A 66 18.28 22.20 -1.38
N ARG A 67 17.80 23.33 -0.86
CA ARG A 67 17.39 24.49 -1.68
C ARG A 67 18.59 25.29 -2.20
N PHE A 68 19.68 25.38 -1.45
CA PHE A 68 20.92 26.04 -1.90
C PHE A 68 21.72 25.17 -2.86
N LEU A 69 21.58 23.85 -2.74
CA LEU A 69 22.18 22.88 -3.65
C LEU A 69 21.26 22.49 -4.81
N ALA A 70 20.09 23.14 -4.91
CA ALA A 70 19.12 22.88 -5.97
C ALA A 70 19.74 23.25 -7.32
N ARG A 71 19.48 22.40 -8.31
CA ARG A 71 20.02 22.52 -9.66
C ARG A 71 18.89 22.42 -10.65
N THR A 72 19.06 23.14 -11.76
CA THR A 72 18.15 23.06 -12.90
C THR A 72 18.85 22.28 -14.01
N GLY A 73 18.10 21.39 -14.65
CA GLY A 73 18.49 20.77 -15.91
C GLY A 73 17.67 21.43 -17.01
N SER A 74 18.31 21.76 -18.13
CA SER A 74 17.62 22.16 -19.35
C SER A 74 17.96 21.15 -20.44
N SER A 75 16.96 20.85 -21.27
CA SER A 75 17.12 20.02 -22.46
C SER A 75 16.96 20.90 -23.69
N THR A 76 17.73 20.63 -24.72
CA THR A 76 17.55 21.29 -26.02
C THR A 76 16.24 20.88 -26.70
N ASN A 77 15.65 19.75 -26.30
CA ASN A 77 14.35 19.30 -26.78
C ASN A 77 13.56 18.59 -25.67
N GLU A 78 12.76 19.35 -24.93
CA GLU A 78 11.94 18.85 -23.81
C GLU A 78 10.83 17.89 -24.24
N SER A 79 10.39 17.91 -25.51
CA SER A 79 9.36 17.00 -26.01
C SER A 79 9.83 15.56 -26.17
N LEU A 80 11.15 15.35 -26.33
CA LEU A 80 11.76 14.03 -26.47
C LEU A 80 12.39 13.55 -25.16
N VAL A 81 13.10 14.44 -24.47
CA VAL A 81 13.78 14.13 -23.21
C VAL A 81 13.64 15.33 -22.29
N SER A 82 12.91 15.14 -21.19
CA SER A 82 12.90 16.08 -20.07
C SER A 82 13.93 15.67 -19.03
N VAL A 83 14.60 16.65 -18.44
CA VAL A 83 15.62 16.42 -17.41
C VAL A 83 15.19 17.12 -16.14
N THR A 84 15.03 16.37 -15.07
CA THR A 84 14.89 16.92 -13.72
C THR A 84 16.19 16.70 -12.97
N SER A 85 16.65 17.73 -12.25
CA SER A 85 17.87 17.68 -11.46
C SER A 85 17.51 17.72 -9.98
N THR A 86 18.11 16.83 -9.20
CA THR A 86 18.00 16.81 -7.74
C THR A 86 19.11 17.64 -7.09
N SER A 87 18.89 18.08 -5.86
CA SER A 87 19.91 18.79 -5.09
C SER A 87 21.15 17.92 -4.89
N GLY A 88 22.32 18.38 -5.31
CA GLY A 88 23.59 17.62 -5.19
C GLY A 88 24.16 17.00 -6.47
N THR A 89 23.46 17.03 -7.60
CA THR A 89 24.01 16.59 -8.91
C THR A 89 25.21 17.45 -9.32
N GLY A 90 26.29 16.96 -9.95
CA GLY A 90 27.41 17.81 -10.42
C GLY A 90 27.05 18.71 -11.61
N ASN A 91 27.81 19.80 -11.89
CA ASN A 91 27.63 20.56 -13.14
C ASN A 91 28.19 19.71 -14.29
N SER A 92 27.30 19.19 -15.13
CA SER A 92 27.69 18.29 -16.23
C SER A 92 26.86 18.60 -17.46
N HIS A 93 27.48 18.45 -18.63
CA HIS A 93 26.79 18.49 -19.91
C HIS A 93 26.72 17.06 -20.43
N TYR A 94 25.53 16.61 -20.80
CA TYR A 94 25.29 15.31 -21.39
C TYR A 94 24.80 15.48 -22.82
N THR A 95 25.46 14.82 -23.76
CA THR A 95 25.02 14.79 -25.16
C THR A 95 24.26 13.48 -25.39
N ILE A 96 22.99 13.59 -25.75
CA ILE A 96 22.14 12.46 -26.12
C ILE A 96 21.99 12.49 -27.64
N ASP A 97 22.79 11.69 -28.35
CA ASP A 97 22.80 11.69 -29.82
C ASP A 97 21.56 10.98 -30.40
N ARG A 98 21.14 9.86 -29.80
CA ARG A 98 20.02 9.06 -30.29
C ARG A 98 19.38 8.24 -29.19
N VAL A 99 18.04 8.22 -29.18
CA VAL A 99 17.25 7.25 -28.42
C VAL A 99 16.93 6.08 -29.33
N ASN A 100 17.65 4.96 -29.17
CA ASN A 100 17.51 3.79 -30.06
C ASN A 100 16.17 3.06 -29.85
N GLN A 101 15.75 2.94 -28.59
CA GLN A 101 14.53 2.22 -28.22
C GLN A 101 13.98 2.76 -26.89
N LEU A 102 12.67 2.96 -26.83
CA LEU A 102 11.99 3.27 -25.58
C LEU A 102 11.78 2.00 -24.77
N ALA A 103 11.93 2.10 -23.46
CA ALA A 103 11.48 1.05 -22.55
C ALA A 103 9.97 0.86 -22.75
N LYS A 104 9.57 -0.36 -23.07
CA LYS A 104 8.15 -0.76 -23.15
C LYS A 104 7.89 -1.75 -22.03
N ALA A 105 6.76 -1.60 -21.36
CA ALA A 105 6.30 -2.64 -20.45
C ALA A 105 6.12 -3.95 -21.22
N ALA A 106 6.60 -5.06 -20.67
CA ALA A 106 6.34 -6.37 -21.22
C ALA A 106 4.83 -6.65 -21.14
N SER A 107 4.24 -7.07 -22.26
CA SER A 107 2.86 -7.52 -22.30
C SER A 107 2.76 -8.80 -23.12
N THR A 108 2.01 -9.76 -22.60
CA THR A 108 1.66 -11.00 -23.30
C THR A 108 0.14 -11.09 -23.39
N HIS A 109 -0.37 -11.60 -24.50
CA HIS A 109 -1.79 -11.79 -24.72
C HIS A 109 -2.02 -13.08 -25.50
N SER A 110 -3.21 -13.65 -25.37
CA SER A 110 -3.60 -14.81 -26.16
C SER A 110 -3.65 -14.44 -27.64
N LYS A 111 -2.98 -15.23 -28.49
CA LYS A 111 -3.02 -15.03 -29.95
C LYS A 111 -4.40 -15.33 -30.53
N GLU A 112 -5.08 -16.30 -29.95
CA GLU A 112 -6.42 -16.72 -30.31
C GLU A 112 -7.45 -16.24 -29.31
N LYS A 113 -8.71 -16.20 -29.74
CA LYS A 113 -9.84 -15.99 -28.82
C LYS A 113 -9.91 -17.19 -27.86
N ILE A 114 -9.99 -16.89 -26.57
CA ILE A 114 -10.10 -17.90 -25.51
C ILE A 114 -11.49 -18.59 -25.54
N ASN A 115 -12.45 -18.10 -26.32
CA ASN A 115 -13.76 -18.74 -26.52
C ASN A 115 -14.41 -18.39 -27.88
N GLY A 116 -15.40 -19.20 -28.29
CA GLY A 116 -16.37 -18.92 -29.34
C GLY A 116 -17.31 -17.75 -29.03
N GLU A 117 -18.32 -17.56 -29.89
CA GLU A 117 -19.15 -16.34 -29.99
C GLU A 117 -19.86 -15.90 -28.69
N ALA A 118 -20.09 -16.81 -27.72
CA ALA A 118 -20.82 -16.52 -26.48
C ALA A 118 -19.97 -15.81 -25.39
N GLY A 119 -18.64 -15.81 -25.49
CA GLY A 119 -17.74 -15.26 -24.46
C GLY A 119 -17.69 -16.10 -23.18
N ILE A 120 -16.72 -15.83 -22.31
CA ILE A 120 -16.53 -16.52 -21.02
C ILE A 120 -17.09 -15.64 -19.90
N ASP A 121 -17.88 -16.22 -18.99
CA ASP A 121 -18.14 -15.58 -17.70
C ASP A 121 -16.96 -15.88 -16.76
N PRO A 122 -16.16 -14.87 -16.38
CA PRO A 122 -14.96 -15.08 -15.59
C PRO A 122 -15.25 -15.41 -14.12
N ASN A 123 -16.52 -15.37 -13.68
CA ASN A 123 -16.90 -15.63 -12.28
C ASN A 123 -17.41 -17.06 -12.06
N ILE A 124 -17.67 -17.82 -13.13
CA ILE A 124 -18.09 -19.22 -13.04
C ILE A 124 -16.87 -20.09 -12.71
N SER A 125 -17.09 -21.18 -11.97
CA SER A 125 -16.04 -22.14 -11.61
C SER A 125 -15.51 -22.87 -12.85
N PHE A 126 -14.25 -23.30 -12.83
CA PHE A 126 -13.67 -24.06 -13.94
C PHE A 126 -14.35 -25.40 -14.18
N LYS A 127 -14.90 -26.00 -13.12
CA LYS A 127 -15.74 -27.21 -13.21
C LYS A 127 -16.96 -26.99 -14.09
N ASP A 128 -17.67 -25.88 -13.86
CA ASP A 128 -18.91 -25.56 -14.58
C ASP A 128 -18.63 -25.01 -15.99
N LEU A 129 -17.45 -24.42 -16.20
CA LEU A 129 -16.97 -24.00 -17.53
C LEU A 129 -16.63 -25.17 -18.45
N ASN A 130 -16.47 -26.38 -17.90
CA ASN A 130 -16.22 -27.65 -18.61
C ASN A 130 -15.17 -27.51 -19.73
N LEU A 131 -13.99 -26.98 -19.39
CA LEU A 131 -12.93 -26.69 -20.35
C LEU A 131 -12.17 -27.98 -20.73
N GLU A 132 -12.46 -28.53 -21.91
CA GLU A 132 -11.88 -29.81 -22.38
C GLU A 132 -10.34 -29.79 -22.52
N SER A 133 -9.73 -28.61 -22.63
CA SER A 133 -8.28 -28.46 -22.81
C SER A 133 -7.49 -28.40 -21.50
N MET A 134 -8.13 -28.51 -20.33
CA MET A 134 -7.46 -28.40 -19.04
C MET A 134 -7.13 -29.78 -18.45
N SER A 135 -5.84 -30.06 -18.27
CA SER A 135 -5.38 -31.29 -17.62
C SER A 135 -5.45 -31.14 -16.10
N TRP A 136 -6.33 -31.92 -15.48
CA TRP A 136 -6.51 -31.98 -14.02
C TRP A 136 -5.71 -33.15 -13.42
N ALA A 137 -4.95 -32.86 -12.38
CA ALA A 137 -4.38 -33.86 -11.48
C ALA A 137 -5.33 -34.07 -10.27
N LYS A 138 -5.34 -35.29 -9.72
CA LYS A 138 -6.14 -35.60 -8.52
C LYS A 138 -5.37 -35.23 -7.26
N GLY A 139 -6.08 -34.63 -6.32
CA GLY A 139 -5.57 -34.27 -5.00
C GLY A 139 -6.25 -33.01 -4.45
N GLN A 140 -6.19 -32.83 -3.14
CA GLN A 140 -6.74 -31.66 -2.46
C GLN A 140 -5.64 -30.64 -2.18
N VAL A 141 -5.78 -29.42 -2.70
CA VAL A 141 -4.86 -28.31 -2.39
C VAL A 141 -5.12 -27.84 -0.96
N LYS A 142 -4.06 -27.80 -0.15
CA LYS A 142 -4.05 -27.28 1.21
C LYS A 142 -3.11 -26.11 1.30
N ARG A 143 -3.43 -25.19 2.21
CA ARG A 143 -2.61 -24.03 2.54
C ARG A 143 -2.45 -24.00 4.04
N ASP A 144 -1.21 -23.96 4.48
CA ASP A 144 -0.86 -23.83 5.89
C ASP A 144 -0.04 -22.56 6.11
N LEU A 145 -0.26 -21.95 7.27
CA LEU A 145 0.49 -20.80 7.74
C LEU A 145 1.40 -21.26 8.87
N VAL A 146 2.68 -21.37 8.55
CA VAL A 146 3.66 -21.93 9.46
C VAL A 146 4.31 -20.81 10.27
N GLU A 147 4.28 -20.98 11.60
CA GLU A 147 4.98 -20.12 12.54
C GLU A 147 6.28 -20.80 12.98
N ARG A 148 7.26 -19.99 13.40
CA ARG A 148 8.54 -20.48 13.92
C ARG A 148 8.33 -21.07 15.31
N GLY A 149 8.69 -22.34 15.50
CA GLY A 149 8.70 -22.97 16.83
C GLY A 149 9.75 -22.34 17.76
N GLU A 150 9.63 -22.60 19.07
CA GLU A 150 10.60 -22.13 20.08
C GLU A 150 12.02 -22.69 19.85
N ASP A 151 12.12 -23.83 19.16
CA ASP A 151 13.36 -24.48 18.73
C ASP A 151 13.91 -23.90 17.42
N GLY A 152 13.24 -22.91 16.84
CA GLY A 152 13.64 -22.23 15.61
C GLY A 152 13.25 -22.95 14.33
N VAL A 153 12.53 -24.08 14.42
CA VAL A 153 12.11 -24.91 13.28
C VAL A 153 10.70 -24.56 12.85
N TYR A 154 10.45 -24.57 11.54
CA TYR A 154 9.13 -24.35 10.94
C TYR A 154 8.49 -25.71 10.66
N ARG A 155 7.27 -25.96 11.17
CA ARG A 155 6.58 -27.25 11.02
C ARG A 155 5.18 -27.09 10.48
N LEU A 156 4.85 -27.91 9.49
CA LEU A 156 3.51 -28.02 8.94
C LEU A 156 2.58 -28.79 9.89
N GLY A 157 1.35 -28.31 10.03
CA GLY A 157 0.28 -28.98 10.75
C GLY A 157 -0.32 -30.13 9.95
N LEU A 158 0.47 -31.18 9.67
CA LEU A 158 -0.01 -32.34 8.92
C LEU A 158 -0.89 -33.24 9.81
N GLU A 159 -2.20 -33.23 9.60
CA GLU A 159 -3.16 -34.08 10.33
C GLU A 159 -3.32 -35.47 9.67
N GLY A 160 -2.19 -36.18 9.47
CA GLY A 160 -2.16 -37.47 8.74
C GLY A 160 -2.15 -37.33 7.21
N GLU A 161 -1.99 -36.10 6.72
CA GLU A 161 -1.89 -35.76 5.32
C GLU A 161 -0.46 -36.00 4.79
N SER A 162 -0.33 -36.26 3.49
CA SER A 162 0.98 -36.37 2.83
C SER A 162 1.23 -35.18 1.91
N ILE A 163 2.45 -34.68 1.87
CA ILE A 163 2.85 -33.61 0.96
C ILE A 163 3.08 -34.25 -0.41
N GLY A 164 2.21 -33.93 -1.37
CA GLY A 164 2.36 -34.31 -2.77
C GLY A 164 3.58 -33.64 -3.43
N GLU A 165 3.84 -34.01 -4.68
CA GLU A 165 5.00 -33.50 -5.40
C GLU A 165 4.94 -31.97 -5.61
N SER A 166 6.11 -31.32 -5.49
CA SER A 166 6.31 -29.89 -5.78
C SER A 166 5.44 -28.92 -4.96
N PRO A 167 5.55 -28.90 -3.61
CA PRO A 167 4.93 -27.87 -2.78
C PRO A 167 5.45 -26.47 -3.14
N VAL A 168 4.68 -25.45 -2.78
CA VAL A 168 5.03 -24.04 -2.99
C VAL A 168 5.19 -23.38 -1.64
N VAL A 169 6.40 -22.92 -1.33
CA VAL A 169 6.71 -22.23 -0.09
C VAL A 169 6.90 -20.74 -0.37
N ARG A 170 6.26 -19.88 0.43
CA ARG A 170 6.38 -18.43 0.32
C ARG A 170 6.72 -17.82 1.67
N VAL A 171 7.81 -17.08 1.74
CA VAL A 171 8.22 -16.31 2.92
C VAL A 171 7.94 -14.84 2.68
N ASN A 172 7.06 -14.26 3.51
CA ASN A 172 6.50 -12.93 3.35
C ASN A 172 5.88 -12.67 1.97
N GLY A 173 5.56 -13.72 1.18
CA GLY A 173 5.06 -13.63 -0.18
C GLY A 173 6.13 -13.68 -1.29
N ARG A 174 7.42 -13.86 -0.98
CA ARG A 174 8.46 -14.26 -1.96
C ARG A 174 8.47 -15.78 -2.04
N GLU A 175 8.42 -16.34 -3.25
CA GLU A 175 8.50 -17.79 -3.47
C GLU A 175 9.93 -18.29 -3.25
N TYR A 176 10.06 -19.42 -2.56
CA TYR A 176 11.32 -20.10 -2.27
C TYR A 176 11.42 -21.35 -3.15
N GLU A 177 12.63 -21.64 -3.61
CA GLU A 177 12.93 -22.86 -4.36
C GLU A 177 13.02 -24.05 -3.41
N VAL A 178 12.16 -25.05 -3.63
CA VAL A 178 12.17 -26.27 -2.83
C VAL A 178 13.23 -27.22 -3.36
N VAL A 179 14.31 -27.41 -2.60
CA VAL A 179 15.44 -28.27 -2.97
C VAL A 179 15.35 -29.63 -2.29
N SER A 180 15.97 -30.64 -2.90
CA SER A 180 16.04 -32.01 -2.37
C SER A 180 17.22 -32.26 -1.44
N ASP A 181 18.19 -31.33 -1.38
CA ASP A 181 19.40 -31.47 -0.58
C ASP A 181 19.43 -30.41 0.52
N MET A 182 19.57 -30.86 1.78
CA MET A 182 19.69 -29.97 2.94
C MET A 182 21.08 -29.29 3.03
N ASN A 183 22.08 -29.82 2.33
CA ASN A 183 23.46 -29.37 2.45
C ASN A 183 23.71 -28.10 1.64
N ASN A 184 24.08 -27.00 2.31
CA ASN A 184 24.43 -25.70 1.71
C ASN A 184 23.25 -24.97 1.02
N LEU A 185 22.13 -24.83 1.73
CA LEU A 185 21.02 -23.98 1.30
C LEU A 185 21.49 -22.53 1.05
N ALA A 186 21.21 -22.01 -0.14
CA ALA A 186 21.41 -20.62 -0.50
C ALA A 186 20.21 -19.74 -0.12
N GLU A 187 20.38 -18.41 -0.21
CA GLU A 187 19.28 -17.46 0.05
C GLU A 187 18.12 -17.67 -0.93
N GLY A 188 16.92 -17.91 -0.41
CA GLY A 188 15.73 -18.22 -1.20
C GLY A 188 15.51 -19.70 -1.50
N GLU A 189 16.30 -20.61 -0.90
CA GLU A 189 16.09 -22.05 -0.97
C GLU A 189 15.49 -22.58 0.33
N VAL A 190 14.68 -23.64 0.23
CA VAL A 190 14.07 -24.34 1.36
C VAL A 190 14.12 -25.84 1.14
N PHE A 191 14.51 -26.56 2.18
CA PHE A 191 14.44 -28.02 2.24
C PHE A 191 13.23 -28.44 3.07
N ILE A 192 12.47 -29.44 2.60
CA ILE A 192 11.29 -29.94 3.31
C ILE A 192 11.44 -31.45 3.51
N GLU A 193 11.41 -31.89 4.77
CA GLU A 193 11.43 -33.30 5.12
C GLU A 193 10.38 -33.59 6.20
N ASN A 194 9.48 -34.53 5.94
CA ASN A 194 8.42 -34.96 6.87
C ASN A 194 7.58 -33.81 7.48
N GLY A 195 7.39 -32.71 6.75
CA GLY A 195 6.64 -31.55 7.21
C GLY A 195 7.47 -30.49 7.95
N GLU A 196 8.76 -30.72 8.16
CA GLU A 196 9.69 -29.71 8.70
C GLU A 196 10.33 -28.92 7.55
N LEU A 197 10.35 -27.60 7.68
CA LEU A 197 10.98 -26.69 6.72
C LEU A 197 12.30 -26.18 7.29
N THR A 198 13.36 -26.36 6.52
CA THR A 198 14.71 -25.87 6.82
C THR A 198 15.11 -24.83 5.79
N PHE A 199 15.47 -23.63 6.27
CA PHE A 199 15.92 -22.51 5.44
C PHE A 199 17.42 -22.27 5.60
N ALA A 200 18.00 -21.47 4.69
CA ALA A 200 19.35 -20.97 4.85
C ALA A 200 19.50 -20.14 6.15
N PRO A 201 20.69 -20.14 6.79
CA PRO A 201 20.93 -19.35 8.01
C PRO A 201 20.64 -17.86 7.79
N ASP A 202 19.93 -17.24 8.73
CA ASP A 202 19.56 -15.81 8.73
C ASP A 202 18.72 -15.32 7.54
N ASP A 203 18.23 -16.21 6.67
CA ASP A 203 17.42 -15.82 5.50
C ASP A 203 15.96 -15.49 5.88
N VAL A 204 15.45 -16.13 6.94
CA VAL A 204 14.08 -15.94 7.41
C VAL A 204 14.09 -15.20 8.76
N SER A 205 13.45 -14.02 8.80
CA SER A 205 13.29 -13.25 10.03
C SER A 205 12.36 -13.95 11.03
N GLU A 206 12.52 -13.69 12.32
CA GLU A 206 11.71 -14.34 13.38
C GLU A 206 10.19 -14.13 13.21
N ASN A 207 9.79 -12.94 12.73
CA ASN A 207 8.38 -12.60 12.48
C ASN A 207 7.96 -12.81 11.02
N ALA A 208 8.71 -13.61 10.26
CA ALA A 208 8.37 -13.88 8.88
C ALA A 208 7.07 -14.67 8.78
N ARG A 209 6.22 -14.29 7.83
CA ARG A 209 5.03 -15.03 7.47
C ARG A 209 5.41 -16.14 6.49
N VAL A 210 5.44 -17.39 6.92
CA VAL A 210 5.72 -18.55 6.06
C VAL A 210 4.41 -19.20 5.65
N GLU A 211 4.09 -19.16 4.37
CA GLU A 211 2.91 -19.78 3.78
C GLU A 211 3.34 -20.95 2.92
N VAL A 212 2.74 -22.12 3.14
CA VAL A 212 3.03 -23.32 2.37
C VAL A 212 1.75 -23.80 1.72
N GLU A 213 1.77 -23.94 0.41
CA GLU A 213 0.72 -24.59 -0.35
C GLU A 213 1.23 -25.95 -0.83
N TYR A 214 0.49 -26.99 -0.52
CA TYR A 214 0.80 -28.36 -0.93
C TYR A 214 -0.46 -29.08 -1.37
N VAL A 215 -0.28 -30.25 -1.97
CA VAL A 215 -1.40 -31.10 -2.37
C VAL A 215 -1.39 -32.36 -1.53
N ASP A 216 -2.50 -32.69 -0.90
CA ASP A 216 -2.71 -34.02 -0.33
C ASP A 216 -3.19 -34.97 -1.45
N PRO A 217 -2.39 -35.97 -1.86
CA PRO A 217 -2.77 -36.92 -2.89
C PRO A 217 -3.90 -37.86 -2.46
N SER A 218 -4.16 -38.00 -1.15
CA SER A 218 -5.26 -38.82 -0.63
C SER A 218 -6.60 -38.09 -0.63
N GLY A 219 -6.58 -36.76 -0.76
CA GLY A 219 -7.77 -35.92 -0.72
C GLY A 219 -8.61 -35.99 -2.01
N GLU A 220 -9.91 -35.79 -1.85
CA GLU A 220 -10.84 -35.69 -2.98
C GLU A 220 -10.79 -34.28 -3.59
N GLY A 221 -10.31 -34.18 -4.83
CA GLY A 221 -10.22 -32.91 -5.53
C GLY A 221 -9.48 -33.02 -6.85
N ASN A 222 -9.66 -31.99 -7.69
CA ASN A 222 -8.92 -31.82 -8.92
C ASN A 222 -8.20 -30.47 -8.87
N TYR A 223 -6.92 -30.49 -9.24
CA TYR A 223 -6.09 -29.30 -9.30
C TYR A 223 -5.22 -29.29 -10.56
N THR A 224 -4.74 -28.11 -10.90
CA THR A 224 -3.68 -27.90 -11.87
C THR A 224 -2.74 -26.81 -11.35
N LYS A 225 -1.51 -26.77 -11.84
CA LYS A 225 -0.48 -25.83 -11.38
C LYS A 225 -0.16 -24.85 -12.49
N ALA A 226 -0.14 -23.56 -12.18
CA ALA A 226 0.21 -22.51 -13.12
C ALA A 226 1.29 -21.62 -12.51
N SER A 227 2.24 -21.18 -13.32
CA SER A 227 3.28 -20.25 -12.90
C SER A 227 3.49 -19.15 -13.93
N ILE A 228 3.93 -17.99 -13.44
CA ILE A 228 4.42 -16.89 -14.27
C ILE A 228 5.78 -16.47 -13.75
N THR A 229 6.73 -16.31 -14.65
CA THR A 229 8.08 -15.84 -14.35
C THR A 229 8.32 -14.47 -14.95
N THR A 230 8.91 -13.58 -14.17
CA THR A 230 9.37 -12.24 -14.57
C THR A 230 10.83 -12.06 -14.15
N PHE A 231 11.46 -10.98 -14.60
CA PHE A 231 12.85 -10.68 -14.23
C PHE A 231 12.89 -9.37 -13.44
N ASP A 232 13.68 -9.35 -12.37
CA ASP A 232 13.92 -8.13 -11.60
C ASP A 232 14.90 -7.17 -12.28
N ALA A 233 15.19 -6.03 -11.64
CA ALA A 233 16.10 -5.01 -12.15
C ALA A 233 17.55 -5.51 -12.36
N ASN A 234 17.92 -6.63 -11.71
CA ASN A 234 19.23 -7.25 -11.81
C ASN A 234 19.23 -8.43 -12.81
N GLY A 235 18.10 -8.72 -13.44
CA GLY A 235 17.93 -9.84 -14.37
C GLY A 235 17.76 -11.20 -13.67
N LYS A 236 17.49 -11.24 -12.36
CA LYS A 236 17.19 -12.48 -11.65
C LYS A 236 15.71 -12.86 -11.86
N GLU A 237 15.47 -14.14 -12.09
CA GLU A 237 14.12 -14.69 -12.26
C GLU A 237 13.31 -14.59 -10.96
N GLN A 238 12.06 -14.18 -11.11
CA GLN A 238 11.06 -14.07 -10.07
C GLN A 238 9.83 -14.82 -10.55
N THR A 239 9.58 -15.99 -9.95
CA THR A 239 8.45 -16.86 -10.30
C THR A 239 7.36 -16.73 -9.25
N HIS A 240 6.11 -16.67 -9.71
CA HIS A 240 4.92 -16.83 -8.88
C HIS A 240 4.12 -18.00 -9.42
N THR A 241 4.06 -19.03 -8.61
CA THR A 241 3.36 -20.27 -8.87
C THR A 241 2.07 -20.28 -8.06
N MET A 242 1.00 -20.88 -8.57
CA MET A 242 -0.22 -21.12 -7.81
C MET A 242 -0.85 -22.47 -8.21
N PHE A 243 -1.59 -23.05 -7.29
CA PHE A 243 -2.52 -24.12 -7.59
C PHE A 243 -3.88 -23.54 -7.98
N ILE A 244 -4.49 -24.12 -9.00
CA ILE A 244 -5.83 -23.80 -9.49
C ILE A 244 -6.68 -25.04 -9.23
N THR A 245 -7.80 -24.87 -8.55
CA THR A 245 -8.76 -25.94 -8.25
C THR A 245 -9.96 -25.90 -9.19
N GLU A 246 -10.73 -26.98 -9.27
CA GLU A 246 -11.97 -27.01 -10.06
C GLU A 246 -13.03 -25.99 -9.62
N SER A 247 -12.99 -25.58 -8.35
CA SER A 247 -13.86 -24.54 -7.79
C SER A 247 -13.40 -23.10 -8.09
N ASP A 248 -12.15 -22.91 -8.53
CA ASP A 248 -11.66 -21.58 -8.86
C ASP A 248 -12.34 -21.04 -10.11
N SER A 249 -12.41 -19.71 -10.20
CA SER A 249 -12.85 -19.00 -11.40
C SER A 249 -11.68 -18.28 -12.05
N LEU A 250 -11.84 -17.93 -13.32
CA LEU A 250 -10.81 -17.17 -14.04
C LEU A 250 -10.51 -15.82 -13.37
N ARG A 251 -11.51 -15.18 -12.77
CA ARG A 251 -11.31 -13.97 -11.97
C ARG A 251 -10.49 -14.22 -10.71
N SER A 252 -10.69 -15.36 -10.03
CA SER A 252 -9.88 -15.76 -8.87
C SER A 252 -8.41 -15.88 -9.27
N VAL A 253 -8.13 -16.59 -10.37
CA VAL A 253 -6.78 -16.78 -10.91
C VAL A 253 -6.12 -15.45 -11.31
N MET A 254 -6.84 -14.59 -12.04
CA MET A 254 -6.32 -13.26 -12.42
C MET A 254 -6.02 -12.40 -11.20
N ASN A 255 -6.89 -12.41 -10.19
CA ASN A 255 -6.68 -11.66 -8.96
C ASN A 255 -5.48 -12.19 -8.17
N ASN A 256 -5.27 -13.51 -8.16
CA ASN A 256 -4.10 -14.12 -7.52
C ASN A 256 -2.81 -13.60 -8.16
N PHE A 257 -2.69 -13.65 -9.50
CA PHE A 257 -1.53 -13.11 -10.20
C PHE A 257 -1.38 -11.58 -10.04
N ASN A 258 -2.49 -10.82 -10.02
CA ASN A 258 -2.45 -9.37 -9.81
C ASN A 258 -1.95 -8.97 -8.42
N ASN A 259 -2.22 -9.79 -7.42
CA ASN A 259 -1.78 -9.56 -6.05
C ASN A 259 -0.40 -10.17 -5.77
N SER A 260 0.24 -10.80 -6.77
CA SER A 260 1.60 -11.32 -6.65
C SER A 260 2.63 -10.19 -6.52
N ARG A 261 3.81 -10.52 -5.98
CA ARG A 261 4.94 -9.60 -5.89
C ARG A 261 5.61 -9.29 -7.23
N LEU A 262 5.21 -9.96 -8.31
CA LEU A 262 5.79 -9.78 -9.65
C LEU A 262 5.43 -8.44 -10.30
N GLY A 263 4.51 -7.66 -9.70
CA GLY A 263 4.10 -6.35 -10.24
C GLY A 263 3.30 -6.46 -11.55
N LEU A 264 2.69 -7.62 -11.80
CA LEU A 264 1.93 -7.89 -13.01
C LEU A 264 0.49 -7.36 -12.91
N ARG A 265 -0.10 -7.07 -14.08
CA ARG A 265 -1.53 -6.77 -14.21
C ARG A 265 -2.15 -7.61 -15.32
N CYS A 266 -2.78 -8.70 -14.92
CA CYS A 266 -3.67 -9.53 -15.71
C CYS A 266 -5.06 -8.89 -15.80
N PHE A 267 -5.58 -8.78 -17.01
CA PHE A 267 -6.95 -8.35 -17.27
C PHE A 267 -7.52 -9.07 -18.48
N MET A 268 -8.84 -9.23 -18.52
CA MET A 268 -9.56 -9.73 -19.70
C MET A 268 -10.17 -8.55 -20.46
N MET A 269 -10.08 -8.58 -21.78
CA MET A 269 -10.71 -7.60 -22.65
C MET A 269 -11.89 -8.24 -23.39
N LYS A 270 -13.12 -7.76 -23.15
CA LYS A 270 -14.32 -8.22 -23.86
C LYS A 270 -14.55 -7.32 -25.08
N PHE A 271 -14.22 -7.82 -26.27
CA PHE A 271 -14.57 -7.14 -27.52
C PHE A 271 -16.01 -7.47 -27.91
N ARG A 272 -16.90 -6.49 -27.77
CA ARG A 272 -18.23 -6.53 -28.40
C ARG A 272 -18.12 -5.80 -29.72
N ILE A 273 -18.05 -6.53 -30.83
CA ILE A 273 -18.20 -5.93 -32.16
C ILE A 273 -19.66 -5.55 -32.29
N VAL A 274 -19.97 -4.28 -32.07
CA VAL A 274 -21.26 -3.71 -32.50
C VAL A 274 -21.05 -3.36 -33.97
N CYS A 275 -21.50 -4.23 -34.88
CA CYS A 275 -21.70 -3.80 -36.25
C CYS A 275 -22.86 -2.78 -36.28
N PRO A 276 -22.74 -1.68 -37.03
CA PRO A 276 -23.82 -0.72 -37.24
C PRO A 276 -25.01 -1.33 -38.00
#